data_AF-A0AAV5S9A0-F1
#
_entry.id   AF-A0AAV5S9A0-F1
#
_cell.length_a   1.000
_cell.length_b   1.000
_cell.length_c   1.000
_cell.angle_alpha   90.00
_cell.angle_beta   90.00
_cell.angle_gamma   90.00
#
_symmetry.space_group_name_H-M   'P 1'
#
loop_
_entity.id
_entity.type
_entity.pdbx_description
1 polymer ?
#
loop_
_entity_poly.entity_id
_entity_poly.type
_entity_poly.pdbx_seq_one_letter_code
_entity_poly.pdbx_strand_id
1 'polypeptide(L)'
;MNTSLLVYIINFVSLIISVAQLCVASSIFDFIVVNKMYYTSHDETILIDPYHAIIFFTAPLLSAAIAILTIAIPNLPRSFQNFISRHPFLIAVVHASLLMVATIALAFCSLTAAQLSLSIGYYAYNGVPQKFQDASFWYFIRLRACTVLFGLQSIFALSQIGLLYMGIECRYKVIAPQSKEKKELISSPLRSQI
;
A
#
# COMPACT_ATOMS: atom_id res chain seq x y z
N MET A 1 20.51 9.17 9.17
CA MET A 1 19.34 9.57 8.35
C MET A 1 18.11 9.48 9.24
N ASN A 2 17.34 10.55 9.41
CA ASN A 2 16.19 10.56 10.33
C ASN A 2 15.14 9.55 9.87
N THR A 3 14.85 8.52 10.67
CA THR A 3 13.86 7.46 10.37
C THR A 3 12.51 8.03 9.93
N SER A 4 12.14 9.22 10.44
CA SER A 4 10.93 9.96 10.05
C SER A 4 10.93 10.42 8.57
N LEU A 5 12.07 10.82 8.01
CA LEU A 5 12.16 11.25 6.61
C LEU A 5 12.01 10.06 5.66
N LEU A 6 12.65 8.94 6.00
CA LEU A 6 12.60 7.72 5.20
C LEU A 6 11.16 7.16 5.14
N VAL A 7 10.46 7.12 6.28
CA VAL A 7 9.05 6.70 6.32
C VAL A 7 8.17 7.64 5.49
N TYR A 8 8.41 8.94 5.53
CA TYR A 8 7.68 9.90 4.71
C TYR A 8 7.88 9.66 3.20
N ILE A 9 9.13 9.46 2.77
CA ILE A 9 9.47 9.18 1.37
C ILE A 9 8.80 7.87 0.90
N ILE A 10 8.86 6.80 1.71
CA ILE A 10 8.24 5.53 1.34
C ILE A 10 6.72 5.68 1.19
N ASN A 11 6.04 6.39 2.10
CA ASN A 11 4.60 6.62 1.98
C ASN A 11 4.24 7.46 0.73
N PHE A 12 5.04 8.48 0.43
CA PHE A 12 4.82 9.32 -0.75
C PHE A 12 5.00 8.54 -2.06
N VAL A 13 6.07 7.75 -2.17
CA VAL A 13 6.30 6.86 -3.33
C VAL A 13 5.19 5.81 -3.43
N SER A 14 4.77 5.22 -2.30
CA SER A 14 3.67 4.25 -2.24
C SER A 14 2.38 4.86 -2.76
N LEU A 15 2.09 6.13 -2.47
CA LEU A 15 0.91 6.83 -2.98
C LEU A 15 0.98 7.00 -4.51
N ILE A 16 2.13 7.40 -5.06
CA ILE A 16 2.33 7.53 -6.51
C ILE A 16 2.10 6.18 -7.21
N ILE A 17 2.67 5.10 -6.66
CA ILE A 17 2.51 3.75 -7.20
C ILE A 17 1.04 3.32 -7.13
N SER A 18 0.32 3.61 -6.04
CA SER A 18 -1.13 3.32 -5.95
C SER A 18 -1.95 4.04 -7.02
N VAL A 19 -1.65 5.31 -7.31
CA VAL A 19 -2.31 6.04 -8.41
C VAL A 19 -1.99 5.39 -9.76
N ALA A 20 -0.72 5.05 -10.01
CA ALA A 20 -0.33 4.34 -11.23
C ALA A 20 -1.05 2.99 -11.38
N GLN A 21 -1.18 2.22 -10.28
CA GLN A 21 -1.93 0.96 -10.27
C GLN A 21 -3.40 1.17 -10.65
N LEU A 22 -4.07 2.19 -10.12
CA LEU A 22 -5.46 2.52 -10.47
C LEU A 22 -5.61 2.90 -11.94
N CYS A 23 -4.67 3.67 -12.49
CA CYS A 23 -4.65 4.03 -13.91
C CYS A 23 -4.46 2.79 -14.81
N VAL A 24 -3.53 1.90 -14.46
CA VAL A 24 -3.31 0.68 -15.26
C VAL A 24 -4.49 -0.29 -15.11
N ALA A 25 -5.00 -0.48 -13.89
CA ALA A 25 -6.17 -1.33 -13.63
C ALA A 25 -7.42 -0.85 -14.40
N SER A 26 -7.70 0.47 -14.40
CA SER A 26 -8.80 1.04 -15.20
C SER A 26 -8.62 0.88 -16.71
N SER A 27 -7.37 0.84 -17.19
CA SER A 27 -7.12 0.52 -18.60
C SER A 27 -7.35 -0.97 -18.92
N ILE A 28 -7.12 -1.90 -17.97
CA ILE A 28 -7.37 -3.33 -18.18
C ILE A 28 -8.86 -3.65 -18.09
N PHE A 29 -9.52 -3.18 -17.04
CA PHE A 29 -10.94 -3.43 -16.80
C PHE A 29 -11.81 -2.37 -17.49
N ASP A 30 -11.62 -2.28 -18.80
CA ASP A 30 -12.41 -1.42 -19.68
C ASP A 30 -13.78 -2.04 -19.98
N PHE A 31 -14.54 -1.37 -20.86
CA PHE A 31 -15.85 -1.86 -21.30
C PHE A 31 -15.79 -3.27 -21.92
N ILE A 32 -14.70 -3.63 -22.58
CA ILE A 32 -14.56 -4.93 -23.25
C ILE A 32 -14.46 -6.05 -22.22
N VAL A 33 -13.57 -5.89 -21.24
CA VAL A 33 -13.38 -6.89 -20.18
C VAL A 33 -14.59 -6.96 -19.24
N VAL A 34 -15.15 -5.82 -18.83
CA VAL A 34 -16.30 -5.79 -17.90
C VAL A 34 -17.54 -6.45 -18.49
N ASN A 35 -17.77 -6.31 -19.79
CA ASN A 35 -18.90 -6.97 -20.48
C ASN A 35 -18.55 -8.37 -21.03
N LYS A 36 -17.42 -8.96 -20.61
CA LYS A 36 -16.99 -10.32 -21.00
C LYS A 36 -16.85 -10.51 -22.51
N MET A 37 -16.51 -9.45 -23.25
CA MET A 37 -16.31 -9.49 -24.70
C MET A 37 -14.89 -9.88 -25.09
N TYR A 38 -13.98 -10.05 -24.12
CA TYR A 38 -12.63 -10.54 -24.36
C TYR A 38 -12.53 -12.05 -24.12
N TYR A 39 -12.79 -12.83 -25.17
CA TYR A 39 -12.86 -14.29 -25.14
C TYR A 39 -12.18 -14.93 -26.36
N THR A 40 -11.94 -16.24 -26.29
CA THR A 40 -11.34 -17.01 -27.39
C THR A 40 -12.35 -17.36 -28.48
N SER A 41 -11.98 -17.23 -29.75
CA SER A 41 -12.92 -17.45 -30.87
C SER A 41 -13.42 -18.90 -31.00
N HIS A 42 -12.71 -19.88 -30.45
CA HIS A 42 -13.04 -21.31 -30.65
C HIS A 42 -13.87 -21.88 -29.48
N ASP A 43 -13.50 -21.54 -28.25
CA ASP A 43 -14.09 -22.14 -27.04
C ASP A 43 -14.90 -21.13 -26.20
N GLU A 44 -15.01 -19.88 -26.66
CA GLU A 44 -15.66 -18.76 -25.98
C GLU A 44 -15.18 -18.55 -24.53
N THR A 45 -13.96 -19.01 -24.25
CA THR A 45 -13.37 -18.89 -22.91
C THR A 45 -12.97 -17.46 -22.64
N ILE A 46 -13.50 -16.90 -21.55
CA ILE A 46 -13.17 -15.54 -21.10
C ILE A 46 -11.70 -15.50 -20.67
N LEU A 47 -10.92 -14.61 -21.26
CA LEU A 47 -9.48 -14.53 -21.02
C LEU A 47 -9.11 -13.70 -19.79
N ILE A 48 -9.93 -12.71 -19.46
CA ILE A 48 -9.80 -11.91 -18.24
C ILE A 48 -11.16 -11.90 -17.55
N ASP A 49 -11.25 -12.55 -16.40
CA ASP A 49 -12.49 -12.53 -15.63
C ASP A 49 -12.69 -11.16 -14.96
N PRO A 50 -13.80 -10.45 -15.22
CA PRO A 50 -14.09 -9.14 -14.63
C PRO A 50 -14.19 -9.13 -13.10
N TYR A 51 -14.39 -10.28 -12.44
CA TYR A 51 -14.40 -10.33 -10.97
C TYR A 51 -13.06 -9.89 -10.35
N HIS A 52 -11.95 -10.03 -11.07
CA HIS A 52 -10.65 -9.53 -10.62
C HIS A 52 -10.62 -8.00 -10.48
N ALA A 53 -11.51 -7.25 -11.14
CA ALA A 53 -11.56 -5.80 -11.04
C ALA A 53 -11.72 -5.35 -9.57
N ILE A 54 -12.58 -6.04 -8.81
CA ILE A 54 -12.88 -5.68 -7.41
C ILE A 54 -11.59 -5.64 -6.58
N ILE A 55 -10.78 -6.70 -6.66
CA ILE A 55 -9.55 -6.75 -5.86
C ILE A 55 -8.45 -5.84 -6.43
N PHE A 56 -8.37 -5.70 -7.75
CA PHE A 56 -7.40 -4.81 -8.41
C PHE A 56 -7.65 -3.32 -8.13
N PHE A 57 -8.89 -2.91 -7.82
CA PHE A 57 -9.19 -1.54 -7.37
C PHE A 57 -9.14 -1.37 -5.85
N THR A 58 -9.63 -2.33 -5.08
CA THR A 58 -9.71 -2.19 -3.61
C THR A 58 -8.34 -2.26 -2.93
N ALA A 59 -7.43 -3.13 -3.37
CA ALA A 59 -6.09 -3.25 -2.81
C ALA A 59 -5.26 -1.93 -2.90
N PRO A 60 -5.14 -1.28 -4.08
CA PRO A 60 -4.41 -0.01 -4.18
C PRO A 60 -5.13 1.14 -3.47
N LEU A 61 -6.47 1.15 -3.42
CA LEU A 61 -7.22 2.15 -2.64
C LEU A 61 -6.94 2.04 -1.13
N LEU A 62 -6.92 0.82 -0.60
CA LEU A 62 -6.57 0.58 0.80
C LEU A 62 -5.13 1.06 1.09
N SER A 63 -4.19 0.71 0.21
CA SER A 63 -2.80 1.14 0.34
C SER A 63 -2.64 2.66 0.28
N ALA A 64 -3.31 3.32 -0.66
CA ALA A 64 -3.35 4.77 -0.77
C ALA A 64 -3.95 5.43 0.47
N ALA A 65 -5.05 4.90 1.01
CA ALA A 65 -5.69 5.41 2.21
C ALA A 65 -4.75 5.34 3.43
N ILE A 66 -4.02 4.23 3.60
CA ILE A 66 -3.02 4.07 4.66
C ILE A 66 -1.88 5.08 4.48
N ALA A 67 -1.38 5.26 3.26
CA ALA A 67 -0.31 6.21 2.96
C ALA A 67 -0.74 7.66 3.22
N ILE A 68 -1.93 8.06 2.77
CA ILE A 68 -2.51 9.40 3.01
C ILE A 68 -2.69 9.62 4.51
N LEU A 69 -3.27 8.67 5.24
CA LEU A 69 -3.45 8.79 6.68
C LEU A 69 -2.10 9.00 7.39
N THR A 70 -1.08 8.22 7.01
CA THR A 70 0.26 8.31 7.59
C THR A 70 0.91 9.68 7.33
N ILE A 71 0.75 10.23 6.13
CA ILE A 71 1.26 11.56 5.75
C ILE A 71 0.47 12.68 6.44
N ALA A 72 -0.83 12.49 6.66
CA ALA A 72 -1.72 13.51 7.22
C ALA A 72 -1.62 13.66 8.75
N ILE A 73 -1.07 12.67 9.47
CA ILE A 73 -0.96 12.67 10.95
C ILE A 73 -0.47 14.02 11.54
N PRO A 74 0.62 14.64 11.03
CA PRO A 74 1.12 15.90 11.57
C PRO A 74 0.13 17.07 11.45
N ASN A 75 -0.76 17.01 10.46
CA ASN A 75 -1.73 18.06 10.14
C ASN A 75 -3.15 17.75 10.67
N LEU A 76 -3.34 16.64 11.40
CA LEU A 76 -4.64 16.30 11.97
C LEU A 76 -5.06 17.27 13.09
N PRO A 77 -6.38 17.44 13.33
CA PRO A 77 -6.88 18.23 14.44
C PRO A 77 -6.31 17.77 15.80
N ARG A 78 -6.12 18.71 16.73
CA ARG A 78 -5.52 18.45 18.06
C ARG A 78 -6.23 17.33 18.82
N SER A 79 -7.54 17.18 18.67
CA SER A 79 -8.31 16.07 19.28
C SER A 79 -7.80 14.70 18.85
N PHE A 80 -7.48 14.52 17.56
CA PHE A 80 -6.94 13.27 17.03
C PHE A 80 -5.49 13.05 17.45
N GLN A 81 -4.67 14.10 17.47
CA GLN A 81 -3.29 14.01 17.97
C GLN A 81 -3.26 13.58 19.45
N ASN A 82 -4.17 14.12 20.27
CA ASN A 82 -4.33 13.73 21.66
C ASN A 82 -4.82 12.28 21.82
N PHE A 83 -5.66 11.79 20.91
CA PHE A 83 -6.08 10.39 20.91
C PHE A 83 -4.92 9.45 20.56
N ILE A 84 -4.15 9.78 19.52
CA ILE A 84 -2.98 9.01 19.08
C ILE A 84 -1.92 8.94 20.19
N SER A 85 -1.65 10.06 20.86
CA SER A 85 -0.68 10.10 21.96
C SER A 85 -1.15 9.34 23.21
N ARG A 86 -2.47 9.23 23.42
CA ARG A 86 -3.05 8.47 24.53
C ARG A 86 -3.06 6.95 24.29
N HIS A 87 -3.21 6.52 23.03
CA HIS A 87 -3.32 5.10 22.66
C HIS A 87 -2.30 4.68 21.57
N PRO A 88 -0.99 4.89 21.77
CA PRO A 88 0.01 4.65 20.72
C PRO A 88 0.10 3.18 20.30
N PHE A 89 -0.03 2.25 21.25
CA PHE A 89 -0.01 0.82 20.97
C PHE A 89 -1.21 0.37 20.12
N LEU A 90 -2.41 0.83 20.45
CA LEU A 90 -3.63 0.48 19.70
C LEU A 90 -3.53 0.99 18.26
N ILE A 91 -3.09 2.24 18.07
CA ILE A 91 -2.89 2.82 16.73
C ILE A 91 -1.84 2.04 15.94
N ALA A 92 -0.72 1.67 16.58
CA ALA A 92 0.33 0.87 15.95
C ALA A 92 -0.19 -0.50 15.50
N VAL A 93 -0.95 -1.21 16.36
CA VAL A 93 -1.53 -2.52 16.03
C VAL A 93 -2.53 -2.42 14.87
N VAL A 94 -3.40 -1.41 14.89
CA VAL A 94 -4.37 -1.19 13.81
C VAL A 94 -3.68 -0.82 12.49
N HIS A 95 -2.69 0.06 12.52
CA HIS A 95 -1.95 0.44 11.32
C HIS A 95 -1.15 -0.74 10.76
N ALA A 96 -0.45 -1.49 11.62
CA ALA A 96 0.29 -2.69 11.22
C ALA A 96 -0.63 -3.77 10.63
N SER A 97 -1.81 -4.01 11.22
CA SER A 97 -2.76 -5.01 10.71
C SER A 97 -3.34 -4.61 9.36
N LEU A 98 -3.73 -3.35 9.17
CA LEU A 98 -4.18 -2.83 7.88
C LEU A 98 -3.09 -2.94 6.81
N LEU A 99 -1.85 -2.64 7.18
CA LEU A 99 -0.70 -2.71 6.28
C LEU A 99 -0.37 -4.16 5.90
N MET A 100 -0.49 -5.11 6.83
CA MET A 100 -0.38 -6.55 6.57
C MET A 100 -1.45 -7.02 5.58
N VAL A 101 -2.72 -6.67 5.82
CA VAL A 101 -3.84 -7.02 4.93
C VAL A 101 -3.61 -6.44 3.53
N ALA A 102 -3.21 -5.17 3.44
CA ALA A 102 -2.88 -4.54 2.17
C ALA A 102 -1.72 -5.27 1.46
N THR A 103 -0.65 -5.62 2.18
CA THR A 103 0.50 -6.34 1.63
C THR A 103 0.09 -7.67 1.02
N ILE A 104 -0.71 -8.47 1.72
CA ILE A 104 -1.20 -9.77 1.23
C ILE A 104 -2.07 -9.58 -0.02
N ALA A 105 -2.99 -8.61 0.01
CA ALA A 105 -3.86 -8.32 -1.14
C ALA A 105 -3.06 -7.88 -2.37
N LEU A 106 -2.04 -7.03 -2.19
CA LEU A 106 -1.16 -6.57 -3.27
C LEU A 106 -0.32 -7.72 -3.84
N ALA A 107 0.25 -8.58 -2.97
CA ALA A 107 0.98 -9.77 -3.40
C ALA A 107 0.10 -10.73 -4.21
N PHE A 108 -1.14 -10.95 -3.75
CA PHE A 108 -2.13 -11.73 -4.48
C PHE A 108 -2.41 -11.12 -5.87
N CYS A 109 -2.72 -9.81 -5.94
CA CYS A 109 -2.95 -9.12 -7.22
C CYS A 109 -1.74 -9.24 -8.16
N SER A 110 -0.52 -9.15 -7.63
CA SER A 110 0.71 -9.33 -8.42
C SER A 110 0.79 -10.71 -9.06
N LEU A 111 0.53 -11.77 -8.27
CA LEU A 111 0.55 -13.15 -8.76
C LEU A 111 -0.56 -13.40 -9.77
N THR A 112 -1.77 -12.94 -9.49
CA THR A 112 -2.91 -13.07 -10.41
C THR A 112 -2.65 -12.34 -11.72
N ALA A 113 -2.12 -11.10 -11.68
CA ALA A 113 -1.75 -10.36 -12.88
C ALA A 113 -0.67 -11.10 -13.68
N ALA A 114 0.29 -11.74 -13.00
CA ALA A 114 1.33 -12.52 -13.65
C ALA A 114 0.73 -13.76 -14.36
N GLN A 115 -0.14 -14.49 -13.68
CA GLN A 115 -0.81 -15.67 -14.23
C GLN A 115 -1.70 -15.31 -15.43
N LEU A 116 -2.50 -14.24 -15.34
CA LEU A 116 -3.30 -13.74 -16.45
C LEU A 116 -2.43 -13.29 -17.63
N SER A 117 -1.29 -12.64 -17.36
CA SER A 117 -0.36 -12.26 -18.43
C SER A 117 0.21 -13.48 -19.16
N LEU A 118 0.44 -14.60 -18.45
CA LEU A 118 0.95 -15.82 -19.07
C LEU A 118 -0.13 -16.48 -19.94
N SER A 119 -1.38 -16.55 -19.48
CA SER A 119 -2.48 -17.12 -20.26
C SER A 119 -2.74 -16.33 -21.54
N ILE A 120 -2.68 -15.00 -21.47
CA ILE A 120 -2.90 -14.12 -22.63
C ILE A 120 -1.67 -14.06 -23.54
N GLY A 121 -0.48 -14.34 -23.01
CA GLY A 121 0.78 -14.27 -23.76
C GLY A 121 0.76 -15.10 -25.04
N TYR A 122 0.11 -16.27 -25.05
CA TYR A 122 -0.01 -17.07 -26.28
C TYR A 122 -0.74 -16.30 -27.39
N TYR A 123 -1.87 -15.68 -27.07
CA TYR A 123 -2.67 -14.90 -28.02
C TYR A 123 -2.00 -13.59 -28.43
N ALA A 124 -1.20 -13.00 -27.55
CA ALA A 124 -0.42 -11.80 -27.86
C ALA A 124 0.61 -12.03 -28.99
N TYR A 125 1.14 -13.25 -29.14
CA TYR A 125 2.16 -13.56 -30.15
C TYR A 125 1.68 -14.45 -31.30
N ASN A 126 0.63 -15.25 -31.07
CA ASN A 126 0.12 -16.22 -32.06
C ASN A 126 -1.38 -16.05 -32.34
N GLY A 127 -2.02 -14.97 -31.84
CA GLY A 127 -3.44 -14.74 -32.02
C GLY A 127 -3.83 -14.53 -33.48
N VAL A 128 -4.98 -15.08 -33.87
CA VAL A 128 -5.58 -14.85 -35.18
C VAL A 128 -7.05 -14.51 -34.95
N PRO A 129 -7.62 -13.46 -35.59
CA PRO A 129 -7.01 -12.54 -36.56
C PRO A 129 -6.07 -11.50 -35.93
N GLN A 130 -5.28 -10.77 -36.75
CA GLN A 130 -4.29 -9.77 -36.29
C GLN A 130 -4.87 -8.75 -35.28
N LYS A 131 -6.11 -8.28 -35.50
CA LYS A 131 -6.76 -7.34 -34.56
C LYS A 131 -6.94 -7.92 -33.15
N PHE A 132 -7.22 -9.22 -33.06
CA PHE A 132 -7.31 -9.92 -31.79
C PHE A 132 -5.92 -10.06 -31.15
N GLN A 133 -4.91 -10.39 -31.95
CA GLN A 133 -3.51 -10.43 -31.51
C GLN A 133 -3.05 -9.10 -30.93
N ASP A 134 -3.31 -7.99 -31.63
CA ASP A 134 -2.92 -6.64 -31.20
C ASP A 134 -3.61 -6.27 -29.87
N ALA A 135 -4.90 -6.61 -29.72
CA ALA A 135 -5.63 -6.42 -28.47
C ALA A 135 -5.06 -7.29 -27.34
N SER A 136 -4.76 -8.56 -27.62
CA SER A 136 -4.13 -9.45 -26.65
C SER A 136 -2.75 -8.96 -26.21
N PHE A 137 -1.94 -8.45 -27.13
CA PHE A 137 -0.65 -7.82 -26.83
C PHE A 137 -0.81 -6.58 -25.95
N TRP A 138 -1.84 -5.77 -26.21
CA TRP A 138 -2.15 -4.58 -25.42
C TRP A 138 -2.53 -4.90 -23.96
N TYR A 139 -3.35 -5.92 -23.74
CA TYR A 139 -3.68 -6.41 -22.39
C TYR A 139 -2.49 -7.11 -21.72
N PHE A 140 -1.71 -7.88 -22.49
CA PHE A 140 -0.51 -8.57 -22.00
C PHE A 140 0.48 -7.59 -21.35
N ILE A 141 0.85 -6.50 -22.04
CA ILE A 141 1.78 -5.51 -21.51
C ILE A 141 1.25 -4.88 -20.22
N ARG A 142 -0.05 -4.55 -20.16
CA ARG A 142 -0.65 -3.93 -18.98
C ARG A 142 -0.71 -4.86 -17.80
N LEU A 143 -1.02 -6.13 -18.01
CA LEU A 143 -1.00 -7.13 -16.95
C LEU A 143 0.42 -7.31 -16.40
N ARG A 144 1.44 -7.32 -17.26
CA ARG A 144 2.85 -7.34 -16.83
C ARG A 144 3.23 -6.08 -16.04
N ALA A 145 2.79 -4.91 -16.48
CA ALA A 145 3.00 -3.65 -15.74
C ALA A 145 2.30 -3.70 -14.38
N CYS A 146 1.06 -4.20 -14.30
CA CYS A 146 0.34 -4.44 -13.05
C CYS A 146 1.10 -5.40 -12.13
N THR A 147 1.64 -6.51 -12.63
CA THR A 147 2.47 -7.43 -11.83
C THR A 147 3.61 -6.67 -11.13
N VAL A 148 4.36 -5.87 -11.89
CA VAL A 148 5.50 -5.12 -11.34
C VAL A 148 5.02 -4.09 -10.33
N LEU A 149 3.99 -3.31 -10.65
CA LEU A 149 3.49 -2.27 -9.76
C LEU A 149 2.95 -2.86 -8.45
N PHE A 150 2.14 -3.92 -8.50
CA PHE A 150 1.62 -4.59 -7.31
C PHE A 150 2.72 -5.24 -6.48
N GLY A 151 3.70 -5.89 -7.11
CA GLY A 151 4.87 -6.46 -6.44
C GLY A 151 5.70 -5.38 -5.73
N LEU A 152 5.99 -4.27 -6.40
CA LEU A 152 6.72 -3.15 -5.80
C LEU A 152 5.97 -2.55 -4.60
N GLN A 153 4.66 -2.34 -4.72
CA GLN A 153 3.86 -1.81 -3.62
C GLN A 153 3.86 -2.77 -2.41
N SER A 154 3.76 -4.07 -2.65
CA SER A 154 3.85 -5.08 -1.60
C SER A 154 5.21 -5.03 -0.89
N ILE A 155 6.31 -4.82 -1.61
CA ILE A 155 7.65 -4.68 -1.01
C ILE A 155 7.72 -3.41 -0.17
N PHE A 156 7.20 -2.29 -0.66
CA PHE A 156 7.18 -1.04 0.11
C PHE A 156 6.33 -1.18 1.39
N ALA A 157 5.14 -1.76 1.30
CA ALA A 157 4.30 -2.01 2.46
C ALA A 157 4.99 -2.94 3.49
N LEU A 158 5.66 -4.01 3.04
CA LEU A 158 6.43 -4.89 3.92
C LEU A 158 7.63 -4.16 4.55
N SER A 159 8.32 -3.31 3.79
CA SER A 159 9.43 -2.51 4.31
C SER A 159 8.96 -1.53 5.39
N GLN A 160 7.78 -0.95 5.25
CA GLN A 160 7.17 -0.10 6.27
C GLN A 160 6.87 -0.88 7.54
N ILE A 161 6.34 -2.10 7.44
CA ILE A 161 6.11 -2.98 8.59
C ILE A 161 7.43 -3.29 9.29
N GLY A 162 8.46 -3.67 8.51
CA GLY A 162 9.80 -3.96 9.02
C GLY A 162 10.41 -2.77 9.76
N LEU A 163 10.38 -1.59 9.14
CA LEU A 163 10.99 -0.37 9.67
C LEU A 163 10.25 0.23 10.88
N LEU A 164 8.91 0.19 10.87
CA LEU A 164 8.08 0.80 11.91
C LEU A 164 7.84 -0.14 13.09
N TYR A 165 7.66 -1.44 12.83
CA TYR A 165 7.11 -2.38 13.81
C TYR A 165 7.98 -3.60 14.12
N MET A 166 8.94 -3.97 13.27
CA MET A 166 9.91 -5.04 13.61
C MET A 166 11.30 -4.50 13.96
N GLY A 167 11.63 -3.27 13.55
CA GLY A 167 12.78 -2.51 14.02
C GLY A 167 12.66 -1.98 15.47
N ILE A 168 11.78 -2.59 16.28
CA ILE A 168 11.54 -2.28 17.69
C ILE A 168 12.70 -2.84 18.54
N GLU A 169 13.91 -2.37 18.30
CA GLU A 169 15.01 -2.45 19.26
C GLU A 169 15.39 -1.07 19.85
N CYS A 170 14.69 0.05 19.56
CA CYS A 170 15.21 1.36 20.02
C CYS A 170 14.25 2.43 20.58
N ARG A 171 12.91 2.24 20.69
CA ARG A 171 12.03 3.35 21.17
C ARG A 171 10.93 3.04 22.18
N TYR A 172 10.88 1.84 22.75
CA TYR A 172 10.23 1.63 24.06
C TYR A 172 11.20 1.86 25.22
N LYS A 173 12.20 2.74 25.07
CA LYS A 173 12.59 3.58 26.22
C LYS A 173 11.37 4.44 26.52
N VAL A 174 10.51 3.88 27.34
CA VAL A 174 9.51 4.54 28.18
C VAL A 174 9.94 5.98 28.33
N ILE A 175 9.17 6.88 27.72
CA ILE A 175 9.22 8.30 27.99
C ILE A 175 9.04 8.38 29.51
N ALA A 176 10.15 8.46 30.24
CA ALA A 176 10.11 8.89 31.61
C ALA A 176 9.41 10.24 31.55
N PRO A 177 8.29 10.43 32.28
CA PRO A 177 7.58 11.68 32.22
C PRO A 177 8.56 12.78 32.62
N GLN A 178 8.82 13.72 31.70
CA GLN A 178 9.59 14.95 31.95
C GLN A 178 8.89 15.89 32.97
N SER A 179 8.03 15.36 33.84
CA SER A 179 7.35 16.08 34.89
C SER A 179 8.08 16.04 36.24
N LYS A 180 9.20 15.32 36.38
CA LYS A 180 9.98 15.30 37.65
C LYS A 180 11.14 16.29 37.69
N GLU A 181 11.82 16.54 36.57
CA GLU A 181 13.04 17.38 36.57
C GLU A 181 12.75 18.88 36.74
N LYS A 182 11.55 19.36 36.40
CA LYS A 182 11.18 20.77 36.60
C LYS A 182 10.65 21.08 38.00
N LYS A 183 10.35 20.06 38.84
CA LYS A 183 9.85 20.27 40.21
C LYS A 183 10.96 20.32 41.26
N GLU A 184 12.09 19.66 41.04
CA GLU A 184 13.21 19.70 41.99
C GLU A 184 14.06 20.97 41.87
N LEU A 185 14.13 21.59 40.69
CA LEU A 185 14.90 22.82 40.48
C LEU A 185 14.21 24.09 41.03
N ILE A 186 12.92 24.00 41.40
CA ILE A 186 12.13 25.15 41.92
C ILE A 186 11.94 25.05 43.44
N SER A 187 12.22 23.89 44.07
CA SER A 187 12.00 23.69 45.51
C SER A 187 13.26 23.80 46.40
N SER A 188 14.43 24.16 45.86
CA SER A 188 15.64 24.39 46.67
C SER A 188 16.32 25.72 46.30
N PRO A 189 15.82 26.83 46.87
CA PRO A 189 16.77 27.65 47.64
C PRO A 189 16.07 28.29 48.83
N LEU A 190 16.18 27.71 50.04
CA LEU A 190 16.09 28.41 51.34
C LEU A 190 16.00 27.39 52.48
N ARG A 191 17.09 26.68 52.77
CA ARG A 191 17.30 26.14 54.13
C ARG A 191 18.77 25.81 54.41
N SER A 192 19.58 26.85 54.64
CA SER A 192 20.80 26.73 55.47
C SER A 192 21.41 28.10 55.79
N GLN A 193 20.68 28.99 56.45
CA GLN A 193 21.28 29.97 57.37
C GLN A 193 20.26 30.24 58.50
N ILE A 194 20.77 30.15 59.73
CA ILE A 194 20.15 30.24 61.07
C ILE A 194 20.10 28.88 61.77
#